data_AF-A0AA89BR61-F1
#
_entry.id   AF-A0AA89BR61-F1
#
_cell.length_a   1.000
_cell.length_b   1.000
_cell.length_c   1.000
_cell.angle_alpha   90.00
_cell.angle_beta   90.00
_cell.angle_gamma   90.00
#
_symmetry.space_group_name_H-M   'P 1'
#
loop_
_entity.id
_entity.type
_entity.pdbx_description
1 polymer ?
#
loop_
_entity_poly.entity_id
_entity_poly.type
_entity_poly.pdbx_seq_one_letter_code
_entity_poly.pdbx_strand_id
1 'polypeptide(L)'
;MISPQSPPEMAEEHQKLRLISSKYRENGIRTRFSGNKLVFDDGTVHRDKVITPRAEDLLLTDERETERLQKISLKSTKSTVVEGNKFKGNCRKVQSINDVRDTYKKVVKDKEYARANHNVLVYRLGDQEGYCDDGEFSSGKRIPKQLRDRKIDNIALVISRWYSGQQLGPRRFEIMTGIADQVVENL
;
A
#
# COMPACT_ATOMS: atom_id res chain seq x y z
N MET A 1 38.69 10.96 13.61
CA MET A 1 37.46 11.28 12.86
C MET A 1 36.75 9.98 12.56
N ILE A 2 35.68 9.66 13.30
CA ILE A 2 34.88 8.47 13.05
C ILE A 2 33.87 8.88 11.97
N SER A 3 33.96 8.27 10.79
CA SER A 3 33.00 8.47 9.71
C SER A 3 31.60 8.12 10.21
N PRO A 4 30.56 8.92 9.98
CA PRO A 4 29.20 8.51 10.32
C PRO A 4 28.85 7.30 9.45
N GLN A 5 28.84 6.12 10.07
CA GLN A 5 28.31 4.90 9.47
C GLN A 5 26.86 5.18 9.10
N SER A 6 26.56 5.23 7.81
CA SER A 6 25.19 5.37 7.31
C SER A 6 24.32 4.28 7.93
N PRO A 7 23.07 4.58 8.34
CA PRO A 7 22.20 3.60 8.98
C PRO A 7 22.09 2.30 8.16
N PRO A 8 22.03 1.11 8.78
CA PRO A 8 21.96 -0.18 8.08
C PRO A 8 20.88 -0.26 6.99
N GLU A 9 19.71 0.35 7.25
CA GLU A 9 18.61 0.46 6.26
C GLU A 9 19.04 1.16 4.96
N MET A 10 19.86 2.20 5.03
CA MET A 10 20.34 2.91 3.84
C MET A 10 21.31 2.06 3.01
N ALA A 11 22.07 1.16 3.66
CA ALA A 11 22.99 0.27 2.97
C ALA A 11 22.24 -0.82 2.19
N GLU A 12 21.22 -1.43 2.78
CA GLU A 12 20.36 -2.43 2.13
C GLU A 12 19.60 -1.84 0.94
N GLU A 13 19.02 -0.65 1.10
CA GLU A 13 18.29 0.03 0.02
C GLU A 13 19.22 0.35 -1.16
N HIS A 14 20.44 0.84 -0.88
CA HIS A 14 21.43 1.11 -1.92
C HIS A 14 21.84 -0.17 -2.66
N GLN A 15 22.07 -1.27 -1.95
CA GLN A 15 22.39 -2.57 -2.56
C GLN A 15 21.26 -3.07 -3.46
N LYS A 16 20.02 -2.95 -3.01
CA LYS A 16 18.83 -3.30 -3.80
C LYS A 16 18.71 -2.46 -5.07
N LEU A 17 18.89 -1.14 -5.00
CA LEU A 17 18.82 -0.27 -6.18
C LEU A 17 19.93 -0.57 -7.18
N ARG A 18 21.12 -1.00 -6.73
CA ARG A 18 22.19 -1.50 -7.60
C ARG A 18 21.79 -2.76 -8.36
N LEU A 19 21.19 -3.73 -7.68
CA LEU A 19 20.71 -4.94 -8.32
C LEU A 19 19.64 -4.62 -9.38
N ILE A 20 18.68 -3.76 -9.05
CA ILE A 20 17.63 -3.30 -9.96
C ILE A 20 18.24 -2.58 -11.17
N SER A 21 19.20 -1.67 -10.95
CA SER A 21 19.91 -0.98 -12.03
C SER A 21 20.62 -1.96 -12.97
N SER A 22 21.28 -3.00 -12.43
CA SER A 22 21.90 -4.07 -13.22
C SER A 22 20.87 -4.77 -14.10
N LYS A 23 19.73 -5.16 -13.53
CA LYS A 23 18.65 -5.85 -14.25
C LYS A 23 18.06 -5.00 -15.37
N TYR A 24 17.88 -3.70 -15.15
CA TYR A 24 17.44 -2.80 -16.23
C TYR A 24 18.48 -2.70 -17.35
N ARG A 25 19.77 -2.55 -16.99
CA ARG A 25 20.86 -2.46 -17.96
C ARG A 25 21.04 -3.75 -18.78
N GLU A 26 20.85 -4.92 -18.17
CA GLU A 26 20.81 -6.23 -18.85
C GLU A 26 19.74 -6.26 -19.96
N ASN A 27 18.64 -5.51 -19.79
CA ASN A 27 17.57 -5.38 -20.76
C ASN A 27 17.71 -4.16 -21.69
N GLY A 28 18.90 -3.55 -21.76
CA GLY A 28 19.16 -2.37 -22.60
C GLY A 28 18.58 -1.06 -22.08
N ILE A 29 18.00 -1.05 -20.87
CA ILE A 29 17.42 0.14 -20.25
C ILE A 29 18.49 0.83 -19.40
N ARG A 30 18.92 2.01 -19.86
CA ARG A 30 19.91 2.81 -19.14
C ARG A 30 19.29 3.47 -17.91
N THR A 31 20.08 3.47 -16.83
CA THR A 31 19.71 4.04 -15.53
C THR A 31 20.91 4.71 -14.88
N ARG A 32 20.66 5.79 -14.12
CA ARG A 32 21.63 6.54 -13.32
C ARG A 32 21.15 6.71 -11.89
N PHE A 33 22.08 6.90 -10.96
CA PHE A 33 21.75 7.20 -9.57
C PHE A 33 21.72 8.72 -9.34
N SER A 34 20.72 9.19 -8.60
CA SER A 34 20.62 10.56 -8.10
C SER A 34 20.28 10.50 -6.61
N GLY A 35 21.29 10.65 -5.75
CA GLY A 35 21.16 10.31 -4.32
C GLY A 35 20.76 8.85 -4.14
N ASN A 36 19.68 8.60 -3.37
CA ASN A 36 19.09 7.27 -3.16
C ASN A 36 17.98 6.94 -4.18
N LYS A 37 17.93 7.63 -5.33
CA LYS A 37 16.92 7.39 -6.37
C LYS A 37 17.59 6.82 -7.62
N LEU A 38 16.94 5.84 -8.24
CA LEU A 38 17.32 5.32 -9.56
C LEU A 38 16.49 6.05 -10.62
N VAL A 39 17.15 6.69 -11.58
CA VAL A 39 16.54 7.55 -12.60
C VAL A 39 16.82 6.96 -13.98
N PHE A 40 15.80 6.90 -14.83
CA PHE A 40 15.88 6.45 -16.22
C PHE A 40 16.34 7.60 -17.14
N ASP A 41 16.68 7.28 -18.39
CA ASP A 41 17.16 8.25 -19.38
C ASP A 41 16.11 9.32 -19.74
N ASP A 42 14.83 8.98 -19.67
CA ASP A 42 13.71 9.92 -19.89
C ASP A 42 13.45 10.85 -18.68
N GLY A 43 14.26 10.73 -17.63
CA GLY A 43 14.15 11.50 -16.38
C GLY A 43 13.14 10.93 -15.39
N THR A 44 12.42 9.86 -15.71
CA THR A 44 11.51 9.20 -14.76
C THR A 44 12.31 8.49 -13.66
N VAL A 45 11.70 8.35 -12.48
CA VAL A 45 12.33 7.74 -11.30
C VAL A 45 11.72 6.36 -11.07
N HIS A 46 12.58 5.36 -10.84
CA HIS A 46 12.16 4.03 -10.40
C HIS A 46 11.37 4.14 -9.10
N ARG A 47 10.20 3.50 -9.09
CA ARG A 47 9.37 3.38 -7.91
C ARG A 47 9.01 1.91 -7.73
N ASP A 48 9.20 1.43 -6.52
CA ASP A 48 8.71 0.10 -6.17
C ASP A 48 7.19 0.07 -6.25
N LYS A 49 6.67 -0.90 -6.98
CA LYS A 49 5.24 -1.08 -7.15
C LYS A 49 4.72 -2.03 -6.07
N VAL A 50 3.53 -1.73 -5.55
CA VAL A 50 2.73 -2.69 -4.80
C VAL A 50 1.77 -3.36 -5.78
N ILE A 51 1.83 -4.68 -5.85
CA ILE A 51 1.03 -5.48 -6.77
C ILE A 51 -0.05 -6.18 -5.95
N THR A 52 -1.26 -6.28 -6.49
CA THR A 52 -2.33 -7.09 -5.90
C THR A 52 -1.89 -8.54 -5.81
N PRO A 53 -1.84 -9.14 -4.60
CA PRO A 53 -1.52 -10.55 -4.47
C PRO A 53 -2.53 -11.39 -5.25
N ARG A 54 -2.07 -12.35 -6.05
CA ARG A 54 -3.00 -13.27 -6.71
C ARG A 54 -3.58 -14.21 -5.67
N ALA A 55 -4.80 -14.71 -5.92
CA ALA A 55 -5.44 -15.67 -5.01
C ALA A 55 -4.56 -16.90 -4.78
N GLU A 56 -3.90 -17.40 -5.83
CA GLU A 56 -2.92 -18.50 -5.74
C GLU A 56 -1.79 -18.18 -4.75
N ASP A 57 -1.17 -16.99 -4.85
CA ASP A 57 -0.07 -16.59 -3.97
C ASP A 57 -0.50 -16.53 -2.49
N LEU A 58 -1.77 -16.14 -2.23
CA LEU A 58 -2.34 -16.09 -0.89
C LEU A 58 -2.68 -17.48 -0.32
N LEU A 59 -3.11 -18.40 -1.18
CA LEU A 59 -3.45 -19.77 -0.80
C LEU A 59 -2.21 -20.64 -0.59
N LEU A 60 -1.16 -20.43 -1.39
CA LEU A 60 0.12 -21.16 -1.32
C LEU A 60 1.12 -20.52 -0.35
N THR A 61 0.74 -19.46 0.37
CA THR A 61 1.61 -18.86 1.39
C THR A 61 1.94 -19.89 2.46
N ASP A 62 3.22 -20.09 2.74
CA ASP A 62 3.68 -21.04 3.75
C ASP A 62 3.29 -20.64 5.19
N GLU A 63 3.45 -21.58 6.13
CA GLU A 63 3.11 -21.39 7.54
C GLU A 63 3.93 -20.28 8.20
N ARG A 64 5.23 -20.17 7.88
CA ARG A 64 6.12 -19.17 8.48
C ARG A 64 5.70 -17.76 8.06
N GLU A 65 5.41 -17.57 6.78
CA GLU A 65 4.93 -16.31 6.25
C GLU A 65 3.53 -15.98 6.81
N THR A 66 2.67 -16.99 6.95
CA THR A 66 1.34 -16.81 7.56
C THR A 66 1.45 -16.35 9.02
N GLU A 67 2.29 -16.98 9.83
CA GLU A 67 2.56 -16.57 11.20
C GLU A 67 3.16 -15.15 11.27
N ARG A 68 4.08 -14.82 10.36
CA ARG A 68 4.67 -13.49 10.27
C ARG A 68 3.59 -12.43 10.00
N LEU A 69 2.70 -12.68 9.04
CA LEU A 69 1.60 -11.77 8.73
C LEU A 69 0.60 -11.68 9.90
N GLN A 70 0.34 -12.76 10.63
CA GLN A 70 -0.55 -12.73 11.80
C GLN A 70 -0.04 -11.87 12.96
N LYS A 71 1.29 -11.73 13.10
CA LYS A 71 1.91 -10.84 14.11
C LYS A 71 1.73 -9.34 13.80
N ILE A 72 1.29 -9.00 12.57
CA ILE A 72 1.04 -7.62 12.18
C ILE A 72 -0.23 -7.12 12.86
N SER A 73 -0.09 -6.09 13.71
CA SER A 73 -1.21 -5.38 14.31
C SER A 73 -1.74 -4.33 13.35
N LEU A 74 -3.05 -4.38 13.08
CA LEU A 74 -3.78 -3.41 12.28
C LEU A 74 -4.76 -2.64 13.16
N LYS A 75 -4.96 -1.37 12.87
CA LYS A 75 -6.09 -0.59 13.39
C LYS A 75 -7.22 -0.67 12.39
N SER A 76 -8.44 -0.90 12.88
CA SER A 76 -9.61 -1.07 12.02
C SER A 76 -10.75 -0.15 12.45
N THR A 77 -11.60 0.23 11.50
CA THR A 77 -12.86 0.91 11.82
C THR A 77 -13.93 -0.13 12.21
N LYS A 78 -15.02 0.35 12.80
CA LYS A 78 -16.29 -0.37 12.75
C LYS A 78 -16.79 -0.42 11.29
N SER A 79 -17.67 -1.37 11.00
CA SER A 79 -18.33 -1.45 9.70
C SER A 79 -19.32 -0.30 9.54
N THR A 80 -19.24 0.42 8.43
CA THR A 80 -20.24 1.42 8.03
C THR A 80 -21.10 0.82 6.93
N VAL A 81 -22.43 0.88 7.10
CA VAL A 81 -23.39 0.34 6.12
C VAL A 81 -24.24 1.48 5.58
N VAL A 82 -24.25 1.63 4.26
CA VAL A 82 -25.06 2.64 3.55
C VAL A 82 -25.74 1.96 2.37
N GLU A 83 -27.07 1.97 2.35
CA GLU A 83 -27.87 1.39 1.25
C GLU A 83 -27.43 -0.06 0.93
N GLY A 84 -27.27 -0.87 1.98
CA GLY A 84 -26.80 -2.26 1.91
C GLY A 84 -25.30 -2.44 1.61
N ASN A 85 -24.61 -1.42 1.12
CA ASN A 85 -23.16 -1.50 0.91
C ASN A 85 -22.45 -1.41 2.24
N LYS A 86 -21.51 -2.32 2.50
CA LYS A 86 -20.68 -2.31 3.72
C LYS A 86 -19.28 -1.79 3.39
N PHE A 87 -18.71 -0.99 4.28
CA PHE A 87 -17.37 -0.44 4.20
C PHE A 87 -16.63 -0.67 5.52
N LYS A 88 -15.34 -1.00 5.44
CA LYS A 88 -14.46 -1.14 6.61
C LYS A 88 -13.04 -0.74 6.25
N GLY A 89 -12.40 0.06 7.10
CA GLY A 89 -11.01 0.48 6.92
C GLY A 89 -10.08 -0.32 7.82
N ASN A 90 -8.91 -0.65 7.31
CA ASN A 90 -7.75 -1.13 8.08
C ASN A 90 -6.56 -0.22 7.79
N CYS A 91 -5.72 0.06 8.77
CA CYS A 91 -4.48 0.79 8.55
C CYS A 91 -3.36 0.39 9.52
N ARG A 92 -2.15 0.79 9.16
CA ARG A 92 -0.92 0.56 9.92
C ARG A 92 0.11 1.62 9.59
N LYS A 93 0.95 1.99 10.56
CA LYS A 93 2.20 2.70 10.28
C LYS A 93 3.18 1.79 9.54
N VAL A 94 3.87 2.34 8.55
CA VAL A 94 4.79 1.60 7.67
C VAL A 94 6.09 2.37 7.54
N GLN A 95 7.21 1.66 7.43
CA GLN A 95 8.54 2.26 7.25
C GLN A 95 9.16 1.86 5.92
N SER A 96 8.62 0.83 5.28
CA SER A 96 9.09 0.35 4.00
C SER A 96 7.93 0.00 3.07
N ILE A 97 8.21 -0.07 1.77
CA ILE A 97 7.26 -0.61 0.80
C ILE A 97 6.94 -2.09 1.08
N ASN A 98 7.82 -2.81 1.78
CA ASN A 98 7.54 -4.18 2.20
C ASN A 98 6.44 -4.21 3.28
N ASP A 99 6.47 -3.29 4.24
CA ASP A 99 5.38 -3.16 5.22
C ASP A 99 4.05 -2.84 4.55
N VAL A 100 4.05 -2.03 3.48
CA VAL A 100 2.84 -1.76 2.67
C VAL A 100 2.32 -3.06 2.04
N ARG A 101 3.21 -3.83 1.40
CA ARG A 101 2.84 -5.13 0.80
C ARG A 101 2.30 -6.10 1.84
N ASP A 102 2.94 -6.18 2.99
CA ASP A 102 2.54 -7.07 4.08
C ASP A 102 1.20 -6.65 4.70
N THR A 103 0.99 -5.35 4.87
CA THR A 103 -0.30 -4.79 5.30
C THR A 103 -1.40 -5.19 4.34
N TYR A 104 -1.17 -5.04 3.03
CA TYR A 104 -2.15 -5.42 2.03
C TYR A 104 -2.43 -6.93 2.04
N LYS A 105 -1.37 -7.75 1.97
CA LYS A 105 -1.45 -9.22 2.04
C LYS A 105 -2.21 -9.69 3.29
N LYS A 106 -1.91 -9.12 4.46
CA LYS A 106 -2.57 -9.46 5.72
C LYS A 106 -4.07 -9.20 5.64
N VAL A 107 -4.48 -8.07 5.08
CA VAL A 107 -5.91 -7.76 4.91
C VAL A 107 -6.55 -8.72 3.92
N VAL A 108 -6.02 -8.89 2.70
CA VAL A 108 -6.68 -9.72 1.68
C VAL A 108 -6.67 -11.22 1.97
N LYS A 109 -5.75 -11.71 2.82
CA LYS A 109 -5.71 -13.10 3.30
C LYS A 109 -6.74 -13.38 4.40
N ASP A 110 -7.16 -12.35 5.13
CA ASP A 110 -8.12 -12.51 6.21
C ASP A 110 -9.52 -12.86 5.68
N LYS A 111 -10.16 -13.85 6.30
CA LYS A 111 -11.41 -14.46 5.82
C LYS A 111 -12.56 -13.46 5.69
N GLU A 112 -12.56 -12.39 6.49
CA GLU A 112 -13.58 -11.34 6.40
C GLU A 112 -13.44 -10.56 5.07
N TYR A 113 -12.22 -10.14 4.76
CA TYR A 113 -11.92 -9.22 3.65
C TYR A 113 -11.65 -9.94 2.32
N ALA A 114 -11.26 -11.20 2.34
CA ALA A 114 -11.17 -12.05 1.16
C ALA A 114 -12.52 -12.18 0.41
N ARG A 115 -13.63 -11.90 1.10
CA ARG A 115 -15.00 -11.90 0.54
C ARG A 115 -15.48 -10.52 0.12
N ALA A 116 -14.66 -9.47 0.28
CA ALA A 116 -15.01 -8.13 -0.18
C ALA A 116 -14.97 -8.07 -1.71
N ASN A 117 -15.82 -7.23 -2.30
CA ASN A 117 -15.81 -7.01 -3.74
C ASN A 117 -14.60 -6.19 -4.17
N HIS A 118 -14.14 -5.31 -3.29
CA HIS A 118 -12.97 -4.44 -3.51
C HIS A 118 -12.19 -4.28 -2.21
N ASN A 119 -10.87 -4.40 -2.28
CA ASN A 119 -9.90 -4.13 -1.22
C ASN A 119 -8.93 -3.05 -1.70
N VAL A 120 -9.33 -1.79 -1.55
CA VAL A 120 -8.59 -0.63 -2.07
C VAL A 120 -7.40 -0.31 -1.17
N LEU A 121 -6.19 -0.51 -1.68
CA LEU A 121 -4.97 -0.14 -1.00
C LEU A 121 -4.62 1.33 -1.29
N VAL A 122 -4.23 2.07 -0.26
CA VAL A 122 -3.64 3.40 -0.37
C VAL A 122 -2.45 3.48 0.60
N TYR A 123 -1.36 4.13 0.19
CA TYR A 123 -0.22 4.34 1.09
C TYR A 123 0.51 5.66 0.81
N ARG A 124 1.16 6.17 1.86
CA ARG A 124 2.15 7.25 1.80
C ARG A 124 3.36 6.86 2.64
N LEU A 125 4.55 7.02 2.06
CA LEU A 125 5.83 6.66 2.63
C LEU A 125 6.88 7.70 2.18
N GLY A 126 7.01 8.78 2.95
CA GLY A 126 7.88 9.90 2.62
C GLY A 126 7.48 10.55 1.29
N ASP A 127 8.42 10.61 0.35
CA ASP A 127 8.21 11.11 -1.00
C ASP A 127 7.40 10.15 -1.90
N GLN A 128 7.13 8.92 -1.44
CA GLN A 128 6.43 7.91 -2.22
C GLN A 128 4.97 7.80 -1.79
N GLU A 129 4.10 7.69 -2.76
CA GLU A 129 2.69 7.38 -2.54
C GLU A 129 2.17 6.52 -3.68
N GLY A 130 1.12 5.77 -3.39
CA GLY A 130 0.50 4.91 -4.38
C GLY A 130 -0.83 4.38 -3.90
N TYR A 131 -1.57 3.79 -4.84
CA TYR A 131 -2.84 3.15 -4.57
C TYR A 131 -3.08 1.99 -5.52
N CYS A 132 -3.92 1.06 -5.10
CA CYS A 132 -4.50 0.01 -5.93
C CYS A 132 -6.02 0.06 -5.74
N ASP A 133 -6.75 0.36 -6.81
CA ASP A 133 -8.21 0.48 -6.78
C ASP A 133 -8.91 -0.89 -6.63
N ASP A 134 -8.25 -2.01 -6.92
CA ASP A 134 -8.86 -3.35 -6.89
C ASP A 134 -10.25 -3.42 -7.59
N GLY A 135 -10.34 -2.79 -8.77
CA GLY A 135 -11.59 -2.67 -9.54
C GLY A 135 -12.56 -1.58 -9.08
N GLU A 136 -12.31 -0.91 -7.95
CA GLU A 136 -13.07 0.24 -7.45
C GLU A 136 -12.58 1.53 -8.14
N PHE A 137 -12.89 1.65 -9.43
CA PHE A 137 -12.39 2.71 -10.31
C PHE A 137 -12.40 4.10 -9.65
N SER A 138 -11.27 4.80 -9.66
CA SER A 138 -11.11 6.21 -9.25
C SER A 138 -11.17 6.51 -7.74
N SER A 139 -11.35 5.50 -6.88
CA SER A 139 -11.36 5.69 -5.43
C SER A 139 -10.00 6.09 -4.88
N GLY A 140 -8.94 5.45 -5.35
CA GLY A 140 -7.58 5.60 -4.84
C GLY A 140 -6.88 6.90 -5.21
N LYS A 141 -7.44 7.75 -6.07
CA LYS A 141 -6.87 9.09 -6.35
C LYS A 141 -7.19 10.13 -5.29
N ARG A 142 -8.32 10.00 -4.60
CA ARG A 142 -8.81 11.02 -3.65
C ARG A 142 -8.12 10.92 -2.30
N ILE A 143 -7.95 9.70 -1.80
CA ILE A 143 -7.44 9.45 -0.45
C ILE A 143 -5.96 9.86 -0.30
N PRO A 144 -5.02 9.61 -1.24
CA PRO A 144 -3.67 10.13 -1.15
C PRO A 144 -3.62 11.66 -1.01
N LYS A 145 -4.47 12.38 -1.76
CA LYS A 145 -4.58 13.84 -1.68
C LYS A 145 -5.01 14.28 -0.29
N GLN A 146 -6.06 13.68 0.26
CA GLN A 146 -6.53 13.94 1.62
C GLN A 146 -5.43 13.69 2.66
N LEU A 147 -4.70 12.59 2.57
CA LEU A 147 -3.58 12.31 3.47
C LEU A 147 -2.45 13.35 3.34
N ARG A 148 -2.18 13.85 2.12
CA ARG A 148 -1.26 14.97 1.87
C ARG A 148 -1.72 16.24 2.56
N ASP A 149 -2.97 16.64 2.34
CA ASP A 149 -3.53 17.87 2.88
C ASP A 149 -3.52 17.84 4.43
N ARG A 150 -3.74 16.66 5.02
CA ARG A 150 -3.65 16.43 6.48
C ARG A 150 -2.24 16.19 7.02
N LYS A 151 -1.19 16.19 6.17
CA LYS A 151 0.21 15.90 6.53
C LYS A 151 0.40 14.54 7.23
N ILE A 152 -0.39 13.53 6.85
CA ILE A 152 -0.28 12.16 7.36
C ILE A 152 0.63 11.36 6.43
N ASP A 153 1.71 10.80 6.98
CA ASP A 153 2.74 10.06 6.23
C ASP A 153 3.13 8.77 6.97
N ASN A 154 3.93 7.92 6.33
CA ASN A 154 4.38 6.62 6.83
C ASN A 154 3.20 5.72 7.22
N ILE A 155 2.21 5.64 6.33
CA ILE A 155 0.95 4.95 6.55
C ILE A 155 0.53 4.10 5.34
N ALA A 156 0.00 2.91 5.62
CA ALA A 156 -0.74 2.10 4.66
C ALA A 156 -2.16 1.86 5.19
N LEU A 157 -3.14 1.93 4.29
CA LEU A 157 -4.54 1.68 4.57
C LEU A 157 -5.17 0.82 3.47
N VAL A 158 -6.06 -0.07 3.88
CA VAL A 158 -6.88 -0.90 3.00
C VAL A 158 -8.34 -0.65 3.34
N ILE A 159 -9.10 -0.14 2.37
CA ILE A 159 -10.53 0.10 2.51
C ILE A 159 -11.27 -0.99 1.74
N SER A 160 -11.98 -1.82 2.48
CA SER A 160 -12.73 -2.94 1.93
C SER A 160 -14.20 -2.58 1.76
N ARG A 161 -14.76 -2.90 0.60
CA ARG A 161 -16.18 -2.70 0.28
C ARG A 161 -16.85 -4.01 -0.10
N TRP A 162 -18.05 -4.23 0.47
CA TRP A 162 -18.97 -5.28 0.05
C TRP A 162 -20.17 -4.63 -0.64
N TYR A 163 -20.34 -4.94 -1.92
CA TYR A 163 -21.39 -4.44 -2.79
C TYR A 163 -22.67 -5.24 -2.60
N SER A 164 -23.79 -4.55 -2.40
CA SER A 164 -25.11 -5.16 -2.18
C SER A 164 -25.92 -5.40 -3.45
N GLY A 165 -25.43 -4.98 -4.62
CA GLY A 165 -26.25 -4.87 -5.83
C GLY A 165 -26.81 -3.45 -6.06
N GLN A 166 -26.73 -2.56 -5.06
CA GLN A 166 -27.17 -1.17 -5.17
C GLN A 166 -26.00 -0.22 -5.45
N GLN A 167 -26.05 0.47 -6.58
CA GLN A 167 -25.03 1.43 -6.99
C GLN A 167 -25.13 2.73 -6.19
N LEU A 168 -24.06 3.08 -5.49
CA LEU A 168 -23.93 4.35 -4.78
C LEU A 168 -23.42 5.51 -5.66
N GLY A 169 -23.02 5.22 -6.90
CA GLY A 169 -22.38 6.23 -7.76
C GLY A 169 -21.16 6.87 -7.09
N PRO A 170 -20.86 8.16 -7.35
CA PRO A 170 -19.73 8.87 -6.74
C PRO A 170 -19.74 8.95 -5.20
N ARG A 171 -20.91 8.85 -4.57
CA ARG A 171 -21.08 8.94 -3.10
C ARG A 171 -20.24 7.92 -2.33
N ARG A 172 -19.98 6.74 -2.93
CA ARG A 172 -19.10 5.73 -2.33
C ARG A 172 -17.70 6.26 -2.04
N PHE A 173 -17.18 7.17 -2.89
CA PHE A 173 -15.85 7.71 -2.70
C PHE A 173 -15.79 8.67 -1.51
N GLU A 174 -16.86 9.42 -1.25
CA GLU A 174 -16.99 10.27 -0.06
C GLU A 174 -17.03 9.41 1.21
N ILE A 175 -17.80 8.31 1.18
CA ILE A 175 -17.84 7.34 2.28
C ILE A 175 -16.44 6.75 2.52
N MET A 176 -15.75 6.29 1.47
CA MET A 176 -14.40 5.73 1.59
C MET A 176 -13.39 6.77 2.11
N THR A 177 -13.48 8.02 1.66
CA THR A 177 -12.66 9.15 2.15
C THR A 177 -12.88 9.35 3.65
N GLY A 178 -14.14 9.34 4.12
CA GLY A 178 -14.46 9.43 5.55
C GLY A 178 -14.00 8.21 6.36
N ILE A 179 -14.09 7.00 5.80
CA ILE A 179 -13.50 5.79 6.42
C ILE A 179 -11.99 5.91 6.54
N ALA A 180 -11.32 6.49 5.54
CA ALA A 180 -9.89 6.76 5.61
C ALA A 180 -9.58 7.71 6.78
N ASP A 181 -10.35 8.80 6.96
CA ASP A 181 -10.14 9.69 8.11
C ASP A 181 -10.29 8.96 9.44
N GLN A 182 -11.39 8.21 9.60
CA GLN A 182 -11.69 7.47 10.82
C GLN A 182 -10.63 6.42 11.16
N VAL A 183 -10.14 5.67 10.17
CA VAL A 183 -9.17 4.60 10.44
C VAL A 183 -7.83 5.18 10.86
N VAL A 184 -7.42 6.32 10.30
CA VAL A 184 -6.18 6.98 10.68
C VAL A 184 -6.25 7.55 12.08
N GLU A 185 -7.41 8.03 12.52
CA GLU A 185 -7.61 8.52 13.90
C GLU A 185 -7.50 7.41 14.95
N ASN A 186 -7.60 6.14 14.55
CA ASN A 186 -7.42 5.00 15.44
C ASN A 186 -5.95 4.58 15.63
N LEU A 187 -4.98 5.25 14.98
CA LEU A 187 -3.54 4.94 15.04
C LEU A 187 -2.83 5.42 16.31
#